data_AF-A0A498MT20-F1
#
_entry.id   AF-A0A498MT20-F1
#
_cell.length_a   1.000
_cell.length_b   1.000
_cell.length_c   1.000
_cell.angle_alpha   90.00
_cell.angle_beta   90.00
_cell.angle_gamma   90.00
#
_symmetry.space_group_name_H-M   'P 1'
#
loop_
_entity.id
_entity.type
_entity.pdbx_description
1 polymer ?
#
loop_
_entity_poly.entity_id
_entity_poly.type
_entity_poly.pdbx_seq_one_letter_code
_entity_poly.pdbx_strand_id
1 'polypeptide(L)'
;MLRWVILLVGLHSIHAVSVLASNHVNNICSMWGNFHFKTFDGDFYQFPGMCEYKLVYDYNEFSPLFSVHVKRMERTKKSEIPKISRVRVTINSFEFTLTKSQVMVNGKNASLPVYESGILVEKNTIYIRLYYKMGITVMWNKEDAVMVELDSKYSNSTQGLCGDFNGIRNEFGTVLDEISNRGCIPVQKCQCKHDRSYSPGEVLLKYNEKCICKEGNWICRSIPSPGLCSVEEGSHFTTFDGKEFTFHGACNYVLSKDCEESKFSIFGHIVPCFTKDADTCLKSIGIWFDNNKNHPLIIKADGTVQHDTKVSLPYNTADFTVFMPSSFHIMLQTTFGLQVQVQLVPLMQVYITVDKRFQGKTCGICGNFNKVVLDDLMTPQGVVEGTPVSFANAWKAQSNCPDRTERMVEPCSYRSDSERFATEWCSKMINKESLFANCHAVVNPDSYYKV
;
A
#
# COMPACT_ATOMS: atom_id res chain seq x y z
N MET A 1 -13.23 -17.34 71.82
CA MET A 1 -13.50 -16.51 70.62
C MET A 1 -12.18 -15.93 70.13
N LEU A 2 -11.47 -16.63 69.24
CA LEU A 2 -10.28 -16.12 68.57
C LEU A 2 -10.66 -15.66 67.16
N ARG A 3 -10.40 -14.39 66.87
CA ARG A 3 -10.62 -13.76 65.57
C ARG A 3 -9.53 -14.20 64.58
N TRP A 4 -9.97 -14.60 63.39
CA TRP A 4 -9.14 -14.86 62.22
C TRP A 4 -8.71 -13.54 61.59
N VAL A 5 -7.42 -13.39 61.27
CA VAL A 5 -6.91 -12.37 60.35
C VAL A 5 -6.25 -13.12 59.20
N ILE A 6 -6.86 -13.03 58.02
CA ILE A 6 -6.35 -13.59 56.76
C ILE A 6 -5.42 -12.52 56.16
N LEU A 7 -4.13 -12.83 56.07
CA LEU A 7 -3.16 -12.03 55.29
C LEU A 7 -3.25 -12.45 53.81
N LEU A 8 -3.66 -11.50 52.96
CA LEU A 8 -3.58 -11.59 51.50
C LEU A 8 -2.10 -11.49 51.08
N VAL A 9 -1.55 -12.59 50.55
CA VAL A 9 -0.26 -12.58 49.84
C VAL A 9 -0.53 -12.14 48.40
N GLY A 10 0.01 -10.99 48.01
CA GLY A 10 -0.08 -10.50 46.64
C GLY A 10 0.73 -11.39 45.68
N LEU A 11 0.07 -11.99 44.69
CA LEU A 11 0.75 -12.56 43.53
C LEU A 11 1.31 -11.42 42.67
N HIS A 12 2.63 -11.29 42.61
CA HIS A 12 3.29 -10.58 41.52
C HIS A 12 3.46 -11.56 40.35
N SER A 13 2.79 -11.29 39.23
CA SER A 13 3.05 -11.96 37.96
C SER A 13 4.46 -11.61 37.49
N ILE A 14 5.40 -12.52 37.71
CA ILE A 14 6.71 -12.48 37.05
C ILE A 14 6.45 -12.73 35.57
N HIS A 15 6.58 -11.69 34.74
CA HIS A 15 6.63 -11.87 33.29
C HIS A 15 7.96 -12.56 32.98
N ALA A 16 7.89 -13.88 32.75
CA ALA A 16 8.98 -14.60 32.12
C ALA A 16 9.11 -14.09 30.69
N VAL A 17 10.05 -13.17 30.47
CA VAL A 17 10.51 -12.87 29.12
C VAL A 17 11.26 -14.10 28.65
N SER A 18 10.73 -14.78 27.64
CA SER A 18 11.49 -15.79 26.91
C SER A 18 12.68 -15.08 26.26
N VAL A 19 13.85 -15.15 26.90
CA VAL A 19 15.11 -14.85 26.24
C VAL A 19 15.27 -15.92 25.18
N LEU A 20 15.08 -15.54 23.91
CA LEU A 20 15.44 -16.38 22.79
C LEU A 20 16.87 -16.87 23.03
N ALA A 21 17.07 -18.18 23.02
CA ALA A 21 18.37 -18.80 23.14
C ALA A 21 19.31 -18.13 22.13
N SER A 22 20.29 -17.39 22.65
CA SER A 22 21.33 -16.74 21.86
C SER A 22 22.00 -17.82 21.03
N ASN A 23 21.87 -17.72 19.71
CA ASN A 23 22.75 -18.45 18.81
C ASN A 23 24.17 -18.03 19.18
N HIS A 24 24.95 -18.96 19.75
CA HIS A 24 26.30 -18.78 20.32
C HIS A 24 27.35 -18.17 19.34
N VAL A 25 26.95 -17.83 18.11
CA VAL A 25 27.75 -17.34 16.99
C VAL A 25 27.57 -15.82 16.74
N ASN A 26 26.56 -15.17 17.34
CA ASN A 26 26.25 -13.74 17.15
C ASN A 26 26.82 -12.81 18.25
N ASN A 27 27.79 -13.29 19.03
CA ASN A 27 28.53 -12.47 20.01
C ASN A 27 29.98 -12.24 19.58
N ILE A 28 30.32 -12.62 18.34
CA ILE A 28 31.68 -12.65 17.81
C ILE A 28 31.76 -11.76 16.57
N CYS A 29 32.53 -10.67 16.70
CA CYS A 29 33.01 -9.88 15.59
C CYS A 29 34.39 -10.39 15.13
N SER A 30 34.66 -10.35 13.83
CA SER A 30 35.97 -10.74 13.32
C SER A 30 36.37 -9.99 12.06
N MET A 31 37.68 -9.87 11.86
CA MET A 31 38.27 -9.51 10.57
C MET A 31 39.27 -10.60 10.15
N TRP A 32 39.36 -10.90 8.85
CA TRP A 32 40.29 -11.91 8.33
C TRP A 32 40.59 -11.71 6.83
N GLY A 33 41.62 -12.38 6.34
CA GLY A 33 41.89 -12.51 4.91
C GLY A 33 42.02 -11.18 4.18
N ASN A 34 41.53 -11.17 2.93
CA ASN A 34 41.54 -10.00 2.04
C ASN A 34 40.44 -9.00 2.40
N PHE A 35 40.61 -8.34 3.56
CA PHE A 35 39.72 -7.29 4.07
C PHE A 35 38.31 -7.72 4.43
N HIS A 36 38.07 -8.99 4.77
CA HIS A 36 36.76 -9.42 5.23
C HIS A 36 36.50 -9.02 6.69
N PHE A 37 35.26 -8.66 6.97
CA PHE A 37 34.74 -8.35 8.29
C PHE A 37 33.40 -9.05 8.50
N LYS A 38 33.12 -9.38 9.76
CA LYS A 38 31.81 -9.80 10.27
C LYS A 38 31.52 -9.00 11.54
N THR A 39 30.38 -8.30 11.58
CA THR A 39 29.88 -7.57 12.77
C THR A 39 29.37 -8.53 13.85
N PHE A 40 29.04 -8.03 15.03
CA PHE A 40 28.42 -8.86 16.08
C PHE A 40 27.06 -9.42 15.61
N ASP A 41 26.25 -8.60 14.94
CA ASP A 41 24.90 -8.94 14.47
C ASP A 41 24.89 -9.81 13.18
N GLY A 42 26.08 -10.06 12.63
CA GLY A 42 26.30 -11.03 11.56
C GLY A 42 26.30 -10.44 10.14
N ASP A 43 26.50 -9.14 10.01
CA ASP A 43 26.70 -8.48 8.71
C ASP A 43 28.14 -8.73 8.23
N PHE A 44 28.27 -9.20 6.98
CA PHE A 44 29.56 -9.43 6.32
C PHE A 44 29.85 -8.30 5.33
N TYR A 45 31.06 -7.75 5.38
CA TYR A 45 31.47 -6.71 4.44
C TYR A 45 32.98 -6.74 4.20
N GLN A 46 33.43 -5.97 3.19
CA GLN A 46 34.84 -5.77 2.91
C GLN A 46 35.23 -4.30 3.09
N PHE A 47 36.32 -4.04 3.80
CA PHE A 47 36.82 -2.68 4.01
C PHE A 47 38.33 -2.61 3.75
N PRO A 48 38.77 -2.14 2.57
CA PRO A 48 40.17 -2.12 2.15
C PRO A 48 41.01 -1.00 2.78
N GLY A 49 40.75 -0.67 4.05
CA GLY A 49 41.49 0.34 4.80
C GLY A 49 42.87 -0.16 5.26
N MET A 50 43.87 0.72 5.19
CA MET A 50 45.27 0.40 5.58
C MET A 50 45.75 1.13 6.85
N CYS A 51 44.92 2.00 7.44
CA CYS A 51 45.24 2.71 8.67
C CYS A 51 45.08 1.81 9.92
N GLU A 52 45.35 2.39 11.09
CA GLU A 52 44.90 1.81 12.36
C GLU A 52 43.44 2.18 12.60
N TYR A 53 42.58 1.17 12.81
CA TYR A 53 41.15 1.36 12.99
C TYR A 53 40.70 0.83 14.35
N LYS A 54 39.65 1.47 14.89
CA LYS A 54 38.89 0.92 16.01
C LYS A 54 38.01 -0.21 15.49
N LEU A 55 38.40 -1.45 15.80
CA LEU A 55 37.58 -2.60 15.46
C LEU A 55 36.28 -2.57 16.28
N VAL A 56 36.41 -2.36 17.59
CA VAL A 56 35.29 -2.13 18.50
C VAL A 56 35.77 -1.28 19.68
N TYR A 57 34.89 -0.44 20.23
CA TYR A 57 35.09 0.26 21.48
C TYR A 57 33.76 0.44 22.21
N ASP A 58 33.85 0.63 23.53
CA ASP A 58 32.71 0.97 24.38
C ASP A 58 32.30 2.45 24.18
N TYR A 59 31.06 2.66 23.73
CA TYR A 59 30.46 3.98 23.52
C TYR A 59 29.83 4.51 24.82
N ASN A 60 30.65 4.60 25.86
CA ASN A 60 30.32 5.36 27.06
C ASN A 60 31.10 6.68 27.05
N GLU A 61 30.40 7.79 26.79
CA GLU A 61 31.01 9.12 26.62
C GLU A 61 31.80 9.60 27.85
N PHE A 62 31.52 9.06 29.03
CA PHE A 62 32.16 9.50 30.28
C PHE A 62 33.30 8.58 30.75
N SER A 63 33.28 7.29 30.39
CA SER A 63 34.31 6.34 30.79
C SER A 63 34.28 5.09 29.89
N PRO A 64 34.95 5.10 28.73
CA PRO A 64 35.00 3.93 27.85
C PRO A 64 35.75 2.78 28.54
N LEU A 65 35.06 1.67 28.78
CA LEU A 65 35.62 0.53 29.52
C LEU A 65 36.69 -0.20 28.73
N PHE A 66 36.55 -0.26 27.39
CA PHE A 66 37.51 -0.95 26.54
C PHE A 66 37.56 -0.39 25.11
N SER A 67 38.67 -0.69 24.43
CA SER A 67 38.81 -0.51 22.99
C SER A 67 39.75 -1.55 22.38
N VAL A 68 39.46 -1.95 21.15
CA VAL A 68 40.30 -2.84 20.34
C VAL A 68 40.65 -2.12 19.05
N HIS A 69 41.93 -1.83 18.89
CA HIS A 69 42.49 -1.20 17.70
C HIS A 69 43.30 -2.23 16.92
N VAL A 70 43.16 -2.20 15.60
CA VAL A 70 43.90 -3.09 14.70
C VAL A 70 44.59 -2.27 13.62
N LYS A 71 45.89 -2.51 13.44
CA LYS A 71 46.71 -1.87 12.41
C LYS A 71 47.20 -2.91 11.41
N ARG A 72 46.79 -2.79 10.15
CA ARG A 72 47.33 -3.61 9.05
C ARG A 72 48.74 -3.17 8.68
N MET A 73 49.53 -4.09 8.14
CA MET A 73 50.85 -3.83 7.57
C MET A 73 50.69 -3.23 6.18
N GLU A 74 51.57 -2.29 5.81
CA GLU A 74 51.60 -1.77 4.44
C GLU A 74 51.88 -2.89 3.42
N ARG A 75 51.18 -2.86 2.29
CA ARG A 75 51.32 -3.88 1.26
C ARG A 75 52.54 -3.61 0.41
N THR A 76 53.34 -4.64 0.17
CA THR A 76 54.41 -4.60 -0.85
C THR A 76 53.88 -4.95 -2.24
N LYS A 77 52.81 -5.77 -2.33
CA LYS A 77 52.12 -6.16 -3.57
C LYS A 77 50.60 -6.21 -3.38
N LYS A 78 49.83 -5.83 -4.42
CA LYS A 78 48.35 -5.86 -4.41
C LYS A 78 47.74 -7.26 -4.24
N SER A 79 48.45 -8.32 -4.63
CA SER A 79 47.96 -9.70 -4.57
C SER A 79 48.14 -10.38 -3.20
N GLU A 80 48.83 -9.74 -2.25
CA GLU A 80 49.15 -10.32 -0.95
C GLU A 80 48.05 -10.05 0.09
N ILE A 81 47.63 -11.06 0.85
CA ILE A 81 46.68 -10.89 1.95
C ILE A 81 47.28 -9.92 2.98
N PRO A 82 46.62 -8.78 3.29
CA PRO A 82 47.19 -7.79 4.21
C PRO A 82 47.28 -8.35 5.63
N LYS A 83 48.51 -8.51 6.12
CA LYS A 83 48.80 -8.97 7.49
C LYS A 83 48.52 -7.86 8.51
N ILE A 84 48.32 -8.27 9.76
CA ILE A 84 48.14 -7.37 10.90
C ILE A 84 49.50 -7.16 11.55
N SER A 85 49.90 -5.90 11.71
CA SER A 85 51.18 -5.54 12.33
C SER A 85 51.06 -5.40 13.84
N ARG A 86 49.90 -4.94 14.31
CA ARG A 86 49.63 -4.64 15.72
C ARG A 86 48.15 -4.76 16.06
N VAL A 87 47.87 -5.37 17.21
CA VAL A 87 46.57 -5.31 17.88
C VAL A 87 46.79 -4.61 19.22
N ARG A 88 46.07 -3.52 19.47
CA ARG A 88 46.14 -2.79 20.74
C ARG A 88 44.79 -2.90 21.44
N VAL A 89 44.82 -3.41 22.67
CA VAL A 89 43.63 -3.60 23.51
C VAL A 89 43.79 -2.72 24.73
N THR A 90 42.85 -1.82 24.96
CA THR A 90 42.78 -1.01 26.18
C THR A 90 41.60 -1.51 26.99
N ILE A 91 41.81 -1.77 28.29
CA ILE A 91 40.76 -2.13 29.25
C ILE A 91 40.99 -1.31 30.52
N ASN A 92 40.02 -0.47 30.89
CA ASN A 92 40.17 0.55 31.92
C ASN A 92 41.42 1.42 31.65
N SER A 93 42.41 1.38 32.54
CA SER A 93 43.69 2.10 32.42
C SER A 93 44.85 1.26 31.87
N PHE A 94 44.63 -0.02 31.57
CA PHE A 94 45.68 -0.92 31.09
C PHE A 94 45.68 -0.99 29.57
N GLU A 95 46.86 -0.80 28.98
CA GLU A 95 47.07 -0.94 27.54
C GLU A 95 47.93 -2.18 27.25
N PHE A 96 47.40 -3.06 26.41
CA PHE A 96 48.07 -4.25 25.91
C PHE A 96 48.34 -4.08 24.42
N THR A 97 49.61 -4.07 24.04
CA THR A 97 50.01 -4.05 22.62
C THR A 97 50.56 -5.41 22.23
N LEU A 98 49.86 -6.08 21.32
CA LEU A 98 50.21 -7.39 20.79
C LEU A 98 50.88 -7.22 19.42
N THR A 99 52.09 -7.77 19.27
CA THR A 99 52.78 -7.92 17.98
C THR A 99 53.15 -9.38 17.76
N LYS A 100 53.64 -9.72 16.57
CA LYS A 100 53.97 -11.12 16.21
C LYS A 100 55.08 -11.70 17.11
N SER A 101 55.98 -10.86 17.61
CA SER A 101 57.15 -11.27 18.41
C SER A 101 57.00 -11.03 19.91
N GLN A 102 56.26 -10.01 20.34
CA GLN A 102 56.20 -9.61 21.74
C GLN A 102 54.83 -9.10 22.17
N VAL A 103 54.58 -9.17 23.48
CA VAL A 103 53.44 -8.50 24.13
C VAL A 103 53.99 -7.43 25.06
N MET A 104 53.44 -6.23 24.96
CA MET A 104 53.75 -5.11 25.83
C MET A 104 52.55 -4.77 26.70
N VAL A 105 52.80 -4.51 27.98
CA VAL A 105 51.82 -3.99 28.94
C VAL A 105 52.27 -2.61 29.36
N ASN A 106 51.43 -1.59 29.14
CA ASN A 106 51.72 -0.18 29.42
C ASN A 106 53.10 0.26 28.88
N GLY A 107 53.43 -0.17 27.66
CA GLY A 107 54.69 0.16 26.97
C GLY A 107 55.92 -0.65 27.39
N LYS A 108 55.82 -1.57 28.35
CA LYS A 108 56.92 -2.44 28.78
C LYS A 108 56.73 -3.87 28.28
N ASN A 109 57.81 -4.51 27.83
CA ASN A 109 57.78 -5.91 27.42
C ASN A 109 57.37 -6.81 28.60
N ALA A 110 56.44 -7.73 28.34
CA ALA A 110 55.96 -8.71 29.31
C ALA A 110 56.26 -10.14 28.83
N SER A 111 56.70 -11.00 29.75
CA SER A 111 56.77 -12.45 29.52
C SER A 111 55.37 -13.06 29.68
N LEU A 112 54.98 -13.91 28.73
CA LEU A 112 53.69 -14.60 28.77
C LEU A 112 53.78 -15.94 29.51
N PRO A 113 52.72 -16.37 30.21
CA PRO A 113 51.46 -15.65 30.41
C PRO A 113 51.64 -14.46 31.37
N VAL A 114 50.88 -13.38 31.14
CA VAL A 114 50.84 -12.22 32.03
C VAL A 114 49.42 -12.02 32.54
N TYR A 115 49.30 -11.71 33.83
CA TYR A 115 48.01 -11.45 34.48
C TYR A 115 48.05 -10.08 35.16
N GLU A 116 47.14 -9.19 34.76
CA GLU A 116 47.06 -7.82 35.25
C GLU A 116 45.61 -7.44 35.49
N SER A 117 45.24 -7.14 36.74
CA SER A 117 43.91 -6.65 37.11
C SER A 117 42.70 -7.45 36.56
N GLY A 118 42.81 -8.78 36.51
CA GLY A 118 41.76 -9.65 35.96
C GLY A 118 41.83 -9.89 34.45
N ILE A 119 42.89 -9.40 33.80
CA ILE A 119 43.20 -9.59 32.39
C ILE A 119 44.33 -10.60 32.28
N LEU A 120 44.06 -11.75 31.67
CA LEU A 120 45.05 -12.77 31.35
C LEU A 120 45.42 -12.65 29.88
N VAL A 121 46.72 -12.56 29.58
CA VAL A 121 47.24 -12.71 28.23
C VAL A 121 48.11 -13.95 28.16
N GLU A 122 47.79 -14.82 27.23
CA GLU A 122 48.49 -16.08 26.99
C GLU A 122 48.78 -16.24 25.50
N LYS A 123 49.77 -17.07 25.16
CA LYS A 123 50.06 -17.46 23.78
C LYS A 123 50.19 -18.95 23.65
N ASN A 124 49.79 -19.45 22.49
CA ASN A 124 50.17 -20.77 22.01
C ASN A 124 50.85 -20.66 20.63
N THR A 125 51.01 -21.79 19.95
CA THR A 125 51.65 -21.84 18.63
C THR A 125 50.84 -21.11 17.55
N ILE A 126 49.54 -20.91 17.74
CA ILE A 126 48.62 -20.36 16.72
C ILE A 126 48.14 -18.94 17.09
N TYR A 127 47.74 -18.71 18.33
CA TYR A 127 47.09 -17.48 18.77
C TYR A 127 47.82 -16.79 19.93
N ILE A 128 47.66 -15.48 19.99
CA ILE A 128 47.74 -14.70 21.23
C ILE A 128 46.29 -14.46 21.67
N ARG A 129 45.98 -14.82 22.92
CA ARG A 129 44.65 -14.65 23.51
C ARG A 129 44.75 -13.71 24.70
N LEU A 130 43.92 -12.68 24.70
CA LEU A 130 43.66 -11.82 25.84
C LEU A 130 42.24 -12.14 26.33
N TYR A 131 42.13 -12.47 27.61
CA TYR A 131 40.87 -12.75 28.28
C TYR A 131 40.71 -11.83 29.48
N TYR A 132 39.60 -11.09 29.54
CA TYR A 132 39.22 -10.30 30.69
C TYR A 132 38.04 -10.93 31.40
N LYS A 133 38.15 -11.08 32.72
CA LYS A 133 37.12 -11.72 33.57
C LYS A 133 35.70 -11.12 33.43
N MET A 134 35.57 -9.88 32.94
CA MET A 134 34.27 -9.27 32.67
C MET A 134 33.71 -9.65 31.29
N GLY A 135 34.17 -10.72 30.66
CA GLY A 135 33.54 -11.26 29.45
C GLY A 135 33.97 -10.54 28.17
N ILE A 136 35.24 -10.15 28.09
CA ILE A 136 35.86 -9.66 26.84
C ILE A 136 36.98 -10.63 26.47
N THR A 137 36.93 -11.18 25.27
CA THR A 137 38.00 -12.01 24.72
C THR A 137 38.48 -11.43 23.40
N VAL A 138 39.80 -11.25 23.26
CA VAL A 138 40.44 -10.85 21.99
C VAL A 138 41.44 -11.94 21.60
N MET A 139 41.29 -12.46 20.39
CA MET A 139 42.16 -13.51 19.85
C MET A 139 42.76 -13.07 18.51
N TRP A 140 44.07 -13.21 18.36
CA TRP A 140 44.78 -12.89 17.12
C TRP A 140 45.68 -14.06 16.70
N ASN A 141 45.58 -14.48 15.43
CA ASN A 141 46.34 -15.58 14.85
C ASN A 141 47.80 -15.23 14.48
N LYS A 142 48.29 -14.05 14.88
CA LYS A 142 49.62 -13.50 14.53
C LYS A 142 49.84 -13.23 13.04
N GLU A 143 48.77 -13.31 12.24
CA GLU A 143 48.78 -13.14 10.80
C GLU A 143 47.72 -12.11 10.39
N ASP A 144 46.56 -12.55 9.92
CA ASP A 144 45.55 -11.73 9.25
C ASP A 144 44.18 -11.74 9.93
N ALA A 145 43.99 -12.55 10.98
CA ALA A 145 42.69 -12.75 11.61
C ALA A 145 42.66 -12.33 13.07
N VAL A 146 41.77 -11.38 13.39
CA VAL A 146 41.45 -10.94 14.75
C VAL A 146 39.98 -11.21 15.02
N MET A 147 39.71 -11.78 16.18
CA MET A 147 38.37 -12.07 16.67
C MET A 147 38.17 -11.37 18.02
N VAL A 148 37.01 -10.74 18.18
CA VAL A 148 36.57 -10.15 19.44
C VAL A 148 35.24 -10.79 19.83
N GLU A 149 35.20 -11.35 21.03
CA GLU A 149 33.99 -11.91 21.63
C GLU A 149 33.62 -11.08 22.86
N LEU A 150 32.34 -10.71 22.94
CA LEU A 150 31.78 -9.92 24.04
C LEU A 150 30.61 -10.66 24.69
N ASP A 151 30.52 -10.54 26.00
CA ASP A 151 29.36 -10.97 26.78
C ASP A 151 28.13 -10.10 26.45
N SER A 152 26.91 -10.64 26.54
CA SER A 152 25.69 -9.98 26.05
C SER A 152 25.35 -8.67 26.79
N LYS A 153 25.96 -8.43 27.95
CA LYS A 153 25.83 -7.18 28.71
C LYS A 153 26.41 -5.94 28.00
N TYR A 154 27.22 -6.13 26.96
CA TYR A 154 27.76 -5.05 26.12
C TYR A 154 26.85 -4.70 24.94
N SER A 155 25.65 -5.31 24.85
CA SER A 155 24.67 -5.01 23.79
C SER A 155 24.22 -3.55 23.82
N ASN A 156 24.12 -2.91 22.65
CA ASN A 156 23.82 -1.49 22.47
C ASN A 156 24.86 -0.51 23.05
N SER A 157 26.03 -1.00 23.49
CA SER A 157 27.08 -0.16 24.06
C SER A 157 28.35 -0.13 23.22
N THR A 158 28.37 -0.81 22.06
CA THR A 158 29.56 -0.84 21.19
C THR A 158 29.44 0.12 20.02
N GLN A 159 30.58 0.58 19.53
CA GLN A 159 30.71 1.23 18.23
C GLN A 159 32.02 0.80 17.57
N GLY A 160 32.14 1.08 16.26
CA GLY A 160 33.31 0.78 15.46
C GLY A 160 32.95 -0.07 14.25
N LEU A 161 33.96 -0.75 13.70
CA LEU A 161 33.78 -1.64 12.56
C LEU A 161 32.93 -2.90 12.88
N CYS A 162 32.81 -3.26 14.15
CA CYS A 162 32.01 -4.39 14.59
C CYS A 162 30.51 -4.10 14.78
N GLY A 163 30.06 -2.86 14.62
CA GLY A 163 28.66 -2.49 14.83
C GLY A 163 28.29 -2.18 16.28
N ASP A 164 27.00 -2.10 16.56
CA ASP A 164 26.43 -1.66 17.83
C ASP A 164 25.98 -2.81 18.77
N PHE A 165 26.00 -4.06 18.26
CA PHE A 165 25.66 -5.27 19.01
C PHE A 165 24.23 -5.25 19.57
N ASN A 166 23.27 -4.68 18.82
CA ASN A 166 21.87 -4.55 19.22
C ASN A 166 20.97 -5.78 18.87
N GLY A 167 21.50 -6.76 18.14
CA GLY A 167 20.79 -7.95 17.66
C GLY A 167 20.11 -7.81 16.30
N ILE A 168 20.25 -6.67 15.61
CA ILE A 168 19.59 -6.31 14.35
C ILE A 168 20.64 -6.15 13.24
N ARG A 169 20.42 -6.82 12.10
CA ARG A 169 21.28 -6.69 10.91
C ARG A 169 20.94 -5.42 10.12
N ASN A 170 21.51 -4.29 10.54
CA ASN A 170 21.32 -3.00 9.88
C ASN A 170 22.53 -2.06 9.99
N GLU A 171 23.72 -2.61 10.23
CA GLU A 171 24.93 -1.85 10.60
C GLU A 171 25.38 -0.87 9.50
N PHE A 172 25.00 -1.14 8.25
CA PHE A 172 25.31 -0.31 7.09
C PHE A 172 24.04 0.07 6.33
N GLY A 173 23.04 0.64 7.01
CA GLY A 173 21.72 1.03 6.49
C GLY A 173 21.68 2.05 5.34
N THR A 174 22.67 2.04 4.44
CA THR A 174 22.76 2.84 3.22
C THR A 174 22.64 1.98 1.97
N VAL A 175 21.91 2.48 0.98
CA VAL A 175 21.75 1.89 -0.36
C VAL A 175 22.23 2.88 -1.42
N LEU A 176 22.61 2.39 -2.60
CA LEU A 176 23.03 3.25 -3.70
C LEU A 176 21.82 4.02 -4.26
N ASP A 177 21.90 5.35 -4.28
CA ASP A 177 20.88 6.23 -4.86
C ASP A 177 21.01 6.27 -6.38
N GLU A 178 20.35 5.36 -7.08
CA GLU A 178 20.30 5.32 -8.55
C GLU A 178 19.33 6.36 -9.14
N ILE A 179 18.45 6.95 -8.33
CA ILE A 179 17.43 7.92 -8.81
C ILE A 179 18.06 9.30 -8.95
N SER A 180 18.78 9.77 -7.93
CA SER A 180 19.44 11.09 -7.92
C SER A 180 20.96 11.01 -8.04
N ASN A 181 21.55 9.81 -8.18
CA ASN A 181 23.00 9.59 -8.29
C ASN A 181 23.83 10.23 -7.16
N ARG A 182 23.29 10.28 -5.94
CA ARG A 182 23.97 10.87 -4.76
C ARG A 182 24.93 9.92 -4.04
N GLY A 183 25.18 8.74 -4.59
CA GLY A 183 25.98 7.69 -3.96
C GLY A 183 25.18 6.93 -2.90
N CYS A 184 25.85 6.40 -1.87
CA CYS A 184 25.18 5.63 -0.82
C CYS A 184 24.41 6.54 0.14
N ILE A 185 23.10 6.38 0.22
CA ILE A 185 22.20 7.14 1.10
C ILE A 185 21.50 6.22 2.10
N PRO A 186 21.14 6.67 3.31
CA PRO A 186 20.33 5.90 4.24
C PRO A 186 19.02 5.43 3.61
N VAL A 187 18.56 4.21 3.93
CA VAL A 187 17.30 3.64 3.40
C VAL A 187 16.10 4.56 3.62
N GLN A 188 16.06 5.30 4.74
CA GLN A 188 14.99 6.24 5.05
C GLN A 188 14.97 7.47 4.14
N LYS A 189 16.08 7.76 3.44
CA LYS A 189 16.19 8.86 2.47
C LYS A 189 15.90 8.42 1.03
N CYS A 190 15.56 7.15 0.80
CA CYS A 190 15.23 6.64 -0.52
C CYS A 190 13.98 7.30 -1.10
N GLN A 191 14.12 7.82 -2.32
CA GLN A 191 13.03 8.42 -3.09
C GLN A 191 12.21 7.34 -3.80
N CYS A 192 10.95 7.65 -4.10
CA CYS A 192 10.08 6.80 -4.91
C CYS A 192 9.95 7.38 -6.32
N LYS A 193 9.80 6.53 -7.33
CA LYS A 193 9.61 6.95 -8.73
C LYS A 193 8.19 6.60 -9.21
N HIS A 194 7.57 7.52 -9.93
CA HIS A 194 6.32 7.31 -10.67
C HIS A 194 6.41 8.07 -12.00
N ASP A 195 5.71 9.20 -12.15
CA ASP A 195 5.82 10.19 -13.23
C ASP A 195 7.00 11.13 -13.00
N ARG A 196 7.31 11.41 -11.74
CA ARG A 196 8.52 12.11 -11.28
C ARG A 196 9.15 11.38 -10.10
N SER A 197 10.25 11.92 -9.61
CA SER A 197 10.86 11.48 -8.35
C SER A 197 10.17 12.16 -7.16
N TYR A 198 9.81 11.38 -6.15
CA TYR A 198 9.11 11.79 -4.94
C TYR A 198 10.01 11.61 -3.72
N SER A 199 10.11 12.64 -2.89
CA SER A 199 10.87 12.57 -1.63
C SER A 199 10.17 11.67 -0.62
N PRO A 200 10.91 11.08 0.35
CA PRO A 200 10.30 10.37 1.47
C PRO A 200 9.23 11.22 2.17
N GLY A 201 8.05 10.65 2.39
CA GLY A 201 6.89 11.32 2.98
C GLY A 201 5.99 12.06 1.97
N GLU A 202 6.42 12.26 0.72
CA GLU A 202 5.54 12.84 -0.30
C GLU A 202 4.37 11.90 -0.62
N VAL A 203 3.24 12.52 -0.96
CA VAL A 203 1.98 11.85 -1.24
C VAL A 203 1.71 11.84 -2.74
N LEU A 204 1.41 10.67 -3.28
CA LEU A 204 0.80 10.48 -4.59
C LEU A 204 -0.69 10.19 -4.39
N LEU A 205 -1.53 11.09 -4.88
CA LEU A 205 -2.99 10.90 -4.91
C LEU A 205 -3.36 10.23 -6.23
N LYS A 206 -3.96 9.04 -6.14
CA LYS A 206 -4.63 8.34 -7.23
C LYS A 206 -6.14 8.46 -7.04
N TYR A 207 -6.91 8.10 -8.08
CA TYR A 207 -8.37 8.19 -8.09
C TYR A 207 -9.03 7.49 -6.87
N ASN A 208 -8.52 6.33 -6.46
CA ASN A 208 -9.07 5.51 -5.38
C ASN A 208 -8.08 5.21 -4.24
N GLU A 209 -6.87 5.78 -4.28
CA GLU A 209 -5.80 5.48 -3.32
C GLU A 209 -4.94 6.70 -3.00
N LYS A 210 -4.50 6.77 -1.75
CA LYS A 210 -3.49 7.70 -1.27
C LYS A 210 -2.22 6.92 -0.99
N CYS A 211 -1.18 7.15 -1.78
CA CYS A 211 0.11 6.52 -1.61
C CYS A 211 1.11 7.48 -0.96
N ILE A 212 1.87 7.01 0.02
CA ILE A 212 2.94 7.77 0.67
C ILE A 212 4.26 7.09 0.35
N CYS A 213 5.26 7.86 -0.08
CA CYS A 213 6.59 7.33 -0.31
C CYS A 213 7.29 7.05 1.03
N LYS A 214 7.73 5.82 1.28
CA LYS A 214 8.50 5.43 2.46
C LYS A 214 9.58 4.43 2.07
N GLU A 215 10.84 4.75 2.38
CA GLU A 215 11.98 3.85 2.18
C GLU A 215 12.08 3.31 0.73
N GLY A 216 11.85 4.18 -0.26
CA GLY A 216 11.85 3.82 -1.68
C GLY A 216 10.61 3.09 -2.19
N ASN A 217 9.64 2.78 -1.31
CA ASN A 217 8.43 2.05 -1.64
C ASN A 217 7.16 2.92 -1.48
N TRP A 218 6.14 2.62 -2.27
CA TRP A 218 4.82 3.24 -2.15
C TRP A 218 3.96 2.50 -1.12
N ILE A 219 3.55 3.19 -0.05
CA ILE A 219 2.58 2.69 0.91
C ILE A 219 1.22 3.31 0.61
N CYS A 220 0.35 2.53 -0.06
CA CYS A 220 -0.97 2.98 -0.50
C CYS A 220 -2.07 2.62 0.51
N ARG A 221 -3.01 3.54 0.70
CA ARG A 221 -4.26 3.33 1.44
C ARG A 221 -5.43 3.71 0.54
N SER A 222 -6.43 2.86 0.45
CA SER A 222 -7.62 3.17 -0.36
C SER A 222 -8.38 4.37 0.22
N ILE A 223 -8.60 5.37 -0.62
CA ILE A 223 -9.51 6.49 -0.32
C ILE A 223 -10.94 5.95 -0.51
N PRO A 224 -11.89 6.32 0.36
CA PRO A 224 -13.31 6.04 0.10
C PRO A 224 -13.74 6.71 -1.20
N SER A 225 -13.81 5.93 -2.29
CA SER A 225 -14.43 6.38 -3.54
C SER A 225 -15.91 6.03 -3.50
N PRO A 226 -16.80 6.95 -3.89
CA PRO A 226 -18.18 6.61 -4.13
C PRO A 226 -18.28 5.65 -5.33
N GLY A 227 -19.32 4.83 -5.38
CA GLY A 227 -19.67 4.04 -6.54
C GLY A 227 -20.52 4.88 -7.49
N LEU A 228 -20.23 4.83 -8.79
CA LEU A 228 -21.01 5.50 -9.83
C LEU A 228 -21.61 4.47 -10.79
N CYS A 229 -22.93 4.48 -10.92
CA CYS A 229 -23.65 3.74 -11.95
C CYS A 229 -24.24 4.73 -12.96
N SER A 230 -24.19 4.43 -14.25
CA SER A 230 -24.82 5.24 -15.29
C SER A 230 -25.85 4.45 -16.10
N VAL A 231 -26.91 5.15 -16.50
CA VAL A 231 -27.88 4.70 -17.50
C VAL A 231 -27.96 5.78 -18.57
N GLU A 232 -27.30 5.50 -19.69
CA GLU A 232 -27.14 6.42 -20.81
C GLU A 232 -28.12 6.03 -21.91
N GLU A 233 -28.89 7.03 -22.35
CA GLU A 233 -29.88 6.92 -23.43
C GLU A 233 -30.99 5.89 -23.17
N GLY A 234 -31.05 5.31 -21.96
CA GLY A 234 -32.01 4.27 -21.61
C GLY A 234 -31.69 2.90 -22.19
N SER A 235 -30.45 2.66 -22.66
CA SER A 235 -30.04 1.33 -23.10
C SER A 235 -28.61 0.94 -22.81
N HIS A 236 -27.73 1.90 -22.53
CA HIS A 236 -26.35 1.64 -22.13
C HIS A 236 -26.21 1.79 -20.62
N PHE A 237 -25.66 0.78 -19.98
CA PHE A 237 -25.53 0.69 -18.53
C PHE A 237 -24.08 0.49 -18.16
N THR A 238 -23.65 1.20 -17.11
CA THR A 238 -22.38 0.96 -16.43
C THR A 238 -22.68 0.75 -14.96
N THR A 239 -22.34 -0.43 -14.43
CA THR A 239 -22.53 -0.76 -13.01
C THR A 239 -21.59 0.02 -12.11
N PHE A 240 -21.82 -0.04 -10.79
CA PHE A 240 -20.93 0.59 -9.81
C PHE A 240 -19.48 0.10 -9.85
N ASP A 241 -19.26 -1.14 -10.28
CA ASP A 241 -17.93 -1.75 -10.39
C ASP A 241 -17.32 -1.60 -11.80
N GLY A 242 -18.08 -1.02 -12.75
CA GLY A 242 -17.60 -0.66 -14.10
C GLY A 242 -17.94 -1.68 -15.19
N LYS A 243 -18.87 -2.61 -14.95
CA LYS A 243 -19.39 -3.50 -16.00
C LYS A 243 -20.25 -2.70 -16.96
N GLU A 244 -19.79 -2.57 -18.20
CA GLU A 244 -20.59 -2.00 -19.30
C GLU A 244 -21.44 -3.08 -19.98
N PHE A 245 -22.70 -2.78 -20.27
CA PHE A 245 -23.55 -3.62 -21.11
C PHE A 245 -24.70 -2.82 -21.75
N THR A 246 -25.30 -3.40 -22.78
CA THR A 246 -26.45 -2.83 -23.48
C THR A 246 -27.69 -3.67 -23.24
N PHE A 247 -28.81 -3.02 -22.94
CA PHE A 247 -30.11 -3.66 -22.77
C PHE A 247 -31.25 -2.75 -23.24
N HIS A 248 -32.14 -3.26 -24.07
CA HIS A 248 -33.26 -2.50 -24.61
C HIS A 248 -34.59 -2.90 -23.95
N GLY A 249 -34.97 -2.16 -22.90
CA GLY A 249 -36.15 -2.43 -22.07
C GLY A 249 -37.53 -2.13 -22.70
N ALA A 250 -38.59 -2.46 -21.97
CA ALA A 250 -39.99 -2.19 -22.37
C ALA A 250 -40.87 -1.63 -21.24
N CYS A 251 -40.28 -1.38 -20.07
CA CYS A 251 -41.01 -1.33 -18.81
C CYS A 251 -40.25 -0.58 -17.72
N ASN A 252 -40.70 -0.74 -16.49
CA ASN A 252 -39.99 -0.29 -15.29
C ASN A 252 -39.00 -1.36 -14.83
N TYR A 253 -37.77 -0.95 -14.56
CA TYR A 253 -36.70 -1.81 -14.07
C TYR A 253 -36.10 -1.28 -12.77
N VAL A 254 -35.68 -2.17 -11.89
CA VAL A 254 -34.96 -1.81 -10.66
C VAL A 254 -33.51 -1.46 -11.02
N LEU A 255 -33.17 -0.19 -11.00
CA LEU A 255 -31.82 0.26 -11.32
C LEU A 255 -30.87 -0.04 -10.16
N SER A 256 -31.23 0.38 -8.95
CA SER A 256 -30.45 0.11 -7.74
C SER A 256 -31.35 0.21 -6.52
N LYS A 257 -31.15 -0.66 -5.55
CA LYS A 257 -31.76 -0.59 -4.22
C LYS A 257 -30.72 -0.93 -3.15
N ASP A 258 -30.93 -0.40 -1.95
CA ASP A 258 -30.23 -0.88 -0.75
C ASP A 258 -30.89 -2.18 -0.28
N CYS A 259 -30.15 -3.28 -0.36
CA CYS A 259 -30.66 -4.63 -0.14
C CYS A 259 -30.49 -5.10 1.30
N GLU A 260 -29.86 -4.28 2.15
CA GLU A 260 -29.70 -4.58 3.57
C GLU A 260 -30.62 -3.71 4.43
N GLU A 261 -30.51 -2.38 4.33
CA GLU A 261 -31.25 -1.45 5.20
C GLU A 261 -32.49 -0.86 4.52
N SER A 262 -32.69 -1.13 3.22
CA SER A 262 -33.82 -0.64 2.42
C SER A 262 -33.97 0.89 2.41
N LYS A 263 -32.87 1.64 2.56
CA LYS A 263 -32.87 3.12 2.58
C LYS A 263 -33.41 3.74 1.30
N PHE A 264 -33.15 3.12 0.16
CA PHE A 264 -33.65 3.60 -1.12
C PHE A 264 -33.95 2.46 -2.10
N SER A 265 -34.83 2.74 -3.07
CA SER A 265 -35.02 1.94 -4.28
C SER A 265 -35.25 2.86 -5.47
N ILE A 266 -34.45 2.70 -6.52
CA ILE A 266 -34.46 3.52 -7.73
C ILE A 266 -34.95 2.69 -8.90
N PHE A 267 -35.92 3.22 -9.63
CA PHE A 267 -36.57 2.58 -10.76
C PHE A 267 -36.41 3.44 -12.01
N GLY A 268 -36.12 2.80 -13.14
CA GLY A 268 -36.04 3.44 -14.44
C GLY A 268 -37.21 3.01 -15.32
N HIS A 269 -37.97 3.96 -15.85
CA HIS A 269 -38.98 3.70 -16.87
C HIS A 269 -38.33 3.79 -18.24
N ILE A 270 -38.08 2.62 -18.84
CA ILE A 270 -37.35 2.46 -20.10
C ILE A 270 -38.29 1.86 -21.13
N VAL A 271 -38.61 2.63 -22.16
CA VAL A 271 -39.58 2.24 -23.19
C VAL A 271 -39.09 2.60 -24.59
N PRO A 272 -39.58 1.92 -25.65
CA PRO A 272 -39.31 2.31 -27.03
C PRO A 272 -39.69 3.78 -27.29
N CYS A 273 -38.84 4.51 -27.99
CA CYS A 273 -39.06 5.94 -28.26
C CYS A 273 -38.90 6.35 -29.72
N PHE A 274 -38.42 5.45 -30.59
CA PHE A 274 -38.30 5.68 -32.03
C PHE A 274 -39.17 4.70 -32.83
N THR A 275 -39.34 4.96 -34.13
CA THR A 275 -40.24 4.22 -35.03
C THR A 275 -39.84 2.76 -35.30
N LYS A 276 -38.66 2.33 -34.85
CA LYS A 276 -38.29 0.91 -34.77
C LYS A 276 -38.37 0.47 -33.32
N ASP A 277 -39.01 -0.67 -33.05
CA ASP A 277 -39.19 -1.29 -31.72
C ASP A 277 -37.89 -1.61 -30.95
N ALA A 278 -36.74 -1.18 -31.45
CA ALA A 278 -35.41 -1.58 -31.00
C ALA A 278 -34.65 -0.50 -30.23
N ASP A 279 -35.01 0.77 -30.37
CA ASP A 279 -34.33 1.87 -29.67
C ASP A 279 -35.20 2.37 -28.51
N THR A 280 -34.62 2.34 -27.32
CA THR A 280 -35.31 2.64 -26.05
C THR A 280 -34.80 3.95 -25.48
N CYS A 281 -35.66 4.64 -24.75
CA CYS A 281 -35.31 5.85 -24.02
C CYS A 281 -35.71 5.72 -22.56
N LEU A 282 -34.92 6.35 -21.68
CA LEU A 282 -35.33 6.62 -20.32
C LEU A 282 -36.39 7.75 -20.33
N LYS A 283 -37.53 7.53 -19.68
CA LYS A 283 -38.65 8.51 -19.64
C LYS A 283 -38.88 9.10 -18.25
N SER A 284 -38.55 8.35 -17.21
CA SER A 284 -38.59 8.83 -15.84
C SER A 284 -37.75 7.96 -14.91
N ILE A 285 -37.30 8.57 -13.82
CA ILE A 285 -36.71 7.89 -12.67
C ILE A 285 -37.68 8.02 -11.50
N GLY A 286 -38.01 6.91 -10.86
CA GLY A 286 -38.79 6.84 -9.63
C GLY A 286 -37.91 6.43 -8.46
N ILE A 287 -38.08 7.06 -7.30
CA ILE A 287 -37.26 6.82 -6.12
C ILE A 287 -38.19 6.63 -4.92
N TRP A 288 -38.03 5.50 -4.24
CA TRP A 288 -38.69 5.20 -2.97
C TRP A 288 -37.65 5.33 -1.85
N PHE A 289 -37.98 6.10 -0.82
CA PHE A 289 -37.17 6.23 0.39
C PHE A 289 -37.74 5.32 1.49
N ASP A 290 -36.86 4.64 2.23
CA ASP A 290 -37.21 3.72 3.32
C ASP A 290 -38.31 2.70 2.92
N ASN A 291 -38.24 2.19 1.68
CA ASN A 291 -39.21 1.28 1.08
C ASN A 291 -40.67 1.78 1.09
N ASN A 292 -40.90 3.09 1.23
CA ASN A 292 -42.22 3.70 1.21
C ASN A 292 -42.72 3.88 -0.23
N LYS A 293 -43.57 2.96 -0.68
CA LYS A 293 -44.13 2.94 -2.04
C LYS A 293 -45.23 3.97 -2.28
N ASN A 294 -45.79 4.54 -1.20
CA ASN A 294 -46.95 5.43 -1.29
C ASN A 294 -46.56 6.85 -1.70
N HIS A 295 -45.33 7.26 -1.39
CA HIS A 295 -44.82 8.62 -1.60
C HIS A 295 -43.54 8.62 -2.46
N PRO A 296 -43.61 8.20 -3.73
CA PRO A 296 -42.44 8.18 -4.60
C PRO A 296 -42.02 9.59 -5.04
N LEU A 297 -40.71 9.83 -5.09
CA LEU A 297 -40.15 10.95 -5.84
C LEU A 297 -39.96 10.53 -7.30
N ILE A 298 -40.56 11.25 -8.25
CA ILE A 298 -40.51 10.97 -9.68
C ILE A 298 -39.91 12.15 -10.43
N ILE A 299 -38.88 11.90 -11.23
CA ILE A 299 -38.26 12.87 -12.15
C ILE A 299 -38.54 12.41 -13.58
N LYS A 300 -39.23 13.24 -14.37
CA LYS A 300 -39.61 12.93 -15.76
C LYS A 300 -38.66 13.57 -16.77
N ALA A 301 -38.61 13.01 -17.98
CA ALA A 301 -37.79 13.51 -19.08
C ALA A 301 -38.17 14.95 -19.53
N ASP A 302 -39.38 15.42 -19.21
CA ASP A 302 -39.82 16.80 -19.47
C ASP A 302 -39.33 17.80 -18.40
N GLY A 303 -38.54 17.34 -17.42
CA GLY A 303 -38.04 18.14 -16.30
C GLY A 303 -39.02 18.28 -15.14
N THR A 304 -40.22 17.70 -15.21
CA THR A 304 -41.19 17.72 -14.12
C THR A 304 -40.70 16.82 -12.97
N VAL A 305 -40.68 17.39 -11.76
CA VAL A 305 -40.44 16.66 -10.51
C VAL A 305 -41.75 16.54 -9.72
N GLN A 306 -42.03 15.34 -9.22
CA GLN A 306 -43.23 15.02 -8.44
C GLN A 306 -42.87 14.29 -7.15
N HIS A 307 -43.46 14.69 -6.03
CA HIS A 307 -43.46 13.97 -4.76
C HIS A 307 -44.89 14.07 -4.22
N ASP A 308 -45.69 13.02 -4.46
CA ASP A 308 -47.17 12.99 -4.46
C ASP A 308 -47.85 13.90 -5.49
N THR A 309 -47.41 15.15 -5.54
CA THR A 309 -47.86 16.19 -6.46
C THR A 309 -46.67 16.85 -7.12
N LYS A 310 -46.90 17.67 -8.15
CA LYS A 310 -45.83 18.42 -8.81
C LYS A 310 -45.23 19.42 -7.82
N VAL A 311 -43.90 19.42 -7.71
CA VAL A 311 -43.16 20.33 -6.82
C VAL A 311 -42.36 21.36 -7.61
N SER A 312 -42.11 22.52 -7.02
CA SER A 312 -41.16 23.52 -7.54
C SER A 312 -39.77 23.29 -6.97
N LEU A 313 -38.73 23.54 -7.78
CA LEU A 313 -37.33 23.40 -7.38
C LEU A 313 -36.74 24.77 -6.96
N PRO A 314 -35.87 24.83 -5.94
CA PRO A 314 -35.39 23.71 -5.14
C PRO A 314 -36.46 23.19 -4.16
N TYR A 315 -36.50 21.87 -3.99
CA TYR A 315 -37.39 21.17 -3.08
C TYR A 315 -36.57 20.53 -1.97
N ASN A 316 -36.73 21.00 -0.74
CA ASN A 316 -35.97 20.55 0.43
C ASN A 316 -36.87 19.80 1.41
N THR A 317 -36.38 18.67 1.90
CA THR A 317 -37.00 17.88 2.97
C THR A 317 -35.97 17.63 4.08
N ALA A 318 -36.33 16.88 5.12
CA ALA A 318 -35.38 16.48 6.16
C ALA A 318 -34.31 15.52 5.64
N ASP A 319 -34.67 14.64 4.71
CA ASP A 319 -33.82 13.53 4.27
C ASP A 319 -33.13 13.78 2.93
N PHE A 320 -33.73 14.63 2.09
CA PHE A 320 -33.22 14.91 0.76
C PHE A 320 -33.56 16.30 0.22
N THR A 321 -32.74 16.75 -0.73
CA THR A 321 -32.91 17.99 -1.48
C THR A 321 -32.87 17.70 -2.98
N VAL A 322 -33.82 18.27 -3.72
CA VAL A 322 -33.85 18.24 -5.19
C VAL A 322 -33.68 19.66 -5.71
N PHE A 323 -32.77 19.87 -6.65
CA PHE A 323 -32.51 21.18 -7.23
C PHE A 323 -32.06 21.07 -8.68
N MET A 324 -32.13 22.18 -9.40
CA MET A 324 -31.75 22.28 -10.81
C MET A 324 -30.55 23.24 -10.93
N PRO A 325 -29.30 22.74 -10.91
CA PRO A 325 -28.12 23.60 -11.02
C PRO A 325 -27.95 24.24 -12.41
N SER A 326 -28.56 23.67 -13.44
CA SER A 326 -28.62 24.23 -14.80
C SER A 326 -29.92 23.80 -15.48
N SER A 327 -30.30 24.46 -16.57
CA SER A 327 -31.54 24.15 -17.31
C SER A 327 -31.66 22.71 -17.82
N PHE A 328 -30.56 21.94 -17.81
CA PHE A 328 -30.52 20.58 -18.35
C PHE A 328 -30.18 19.52 -17.30
N HIS A 329 -29.97 19.91 -16.04
CA HIS A 329 -29.57 18.98 -14.98
C HIS A 329 -30.46 19.13 -13.75
N ILE A 330 -30.97 18.01 -13.25
CA ILE A 330 -31.63 17.91 -11.94
C ILE A 330 -30.75 17.06 -11.04
N MET A 331 -30.51 17.53 -9.83
CA MET A 331 -29.75 16.83 -8.80
C MET A 331 -30.64 16.52 -7.61
N LEU A 332 -30.62 15.26 -7.19
CA LEU A 332 -31.10 14.80 -5.89
C LEU A 332 -29.88 14.51 -5.02
N GLN A 333 -29.89 15.06 -3.81
CA GLN A 333 -28.90 14.77 -2.77
C GLN A 333 -29.62 14.33 -1.50
N THR A 334 -29.11 13.28 -0.86
CA THR A 334 -29.66 12.76 0.39
C THR A 334 -28.65 12.91 1.53
N THR A 335 -29.13 12.96 2.77
CA THR A 335 -28.27 13.03 3.97
C THR A 335 -27.52 11.72 4.23
N PHE A 336 -27.99 10.60 3.69
CA PHE A 336 -27.42 9.27 3.89
C PHE A 336 -26.44 8.83 2.79
N GLY A 337 -26.08 9.71 1.86
CA GLY A 337 -24.99 9.44 0.91
C GLY A 337 -25.39 8.83 -0.43
N LEU A 338 -26.68 8.93 -0.81
CA LEU A 338 -27.15 8.74 -2.18
C LEU A 338 -27.21 10.09 -2.90
N GLN A 339 -26.71 10.14 -4.14
CA GLN A 339 -26.90 11.25 -5.06
C GLN A 339 -27.39 10.74 -6.41
N VAL A 340 -28.33 11.44 -7.03
CA VAL A 340 -28.83 11.12 -8.38
C VAL A 340 -28.77 12.37 -9.23
N GLN A 341 -28.02 12.32 -10.32
CA GLN A 341 -27.95 13.36 -11.33
C GLN A 341 -28.72 12.90 -12.57
N VAL A 342 -29.72 13.69 -12.96
CA VAL A 342 -30.51 13.47 -14.17
C VAL A 342 -30.14 14.55 -15.17
N GLN A 343 -29.60 14.15 -16.31
CA GLN A 343 -29.43 15.02 -17.48
C GLN A 343 -30.69 14.92 -18.34
N LEU A 344 -31.22 16.05 -18.81
CA LEU A 344 -32.47 16.13 -19.59
C LEU A 344 -32.22 16.23 -21.11
N VAL A 345 -31.14 16.89 -21.52
CA VAL A 345 -30.84 17.24 -22.91
C VAL A 345 -29.43 16.75 -23.28
N PRO A 346 -29.20 16.17 -24.48
CA PRO A 346 -30.16 15.99 -25.59
C PRO A 346 -31.16 14.85 -25.37
N LEU A 347 -30.83 13.88 -24.51
CA LEU A 347 -31.69 12.79 -24.09
C LEU A 347 -31.58 12.62 -22.57
N MET A 348 -32.62 12.01 -21.97
CA MET A 348 -32.61 11.75 -20.54
C MET A 348 -31.57 10.68 -20.20
N GLN A 349 -30.63 11.01 -19.30
CA GLN A 349 -29.63 10.10 -18.76
C GLN A 349 -29.63 10.20 -17.23
N VAL A 350 -29.25 9.14 -16.53
CA VAL A 350 -29.12 9.17 -15.06
C VAL A 350 -27.76 8.65 -14.61
N TYR A 351 -27.20 9.33 -13.62
CA TYR A 351 -25.96 8.98 -12.94
C TYR A 351 -26.30 8.83 -11.45
N ILE A 352 -26.13 7.62 -10.92
CA ILE A 352 -26.44 7.25 -9.54
C ILE A 352 -25.11 7.11 -8.81
N THR A 353 -24.92 7.92 -7.78
CA THR A 353 -23.71 7.89 -6.95
C THR A 353 -24.07 7.44 -5.54
N VAL A 354 -23.39 6.42 -5.03
CA VAL A 354 -23.56 5.94 -3.66
C VAL A 354 -22.25 6.03 -2.89
N ASP A 355 -22.33 6.47 -1.65
CA ASP A 355 -21.19 6.46 -0.74
C ASP A 355 -20.65 5.03 -0.53
N LYS A 356 -19.36 4.93 -0.20
CA LYS A 356 -18.68 3.66 0.14
C LYS A 356 -19.39 2.85 1.24
N ARG A 357 -20.21 3.48 2.08
CA ARG A 357 -21.02 2.77 3.10
C ARG A 357 -22.01 1.75 2.51
N PHE A 358 -22.36 1.90 1.23
CA PHE A 358 -23.21 0.97 0.48
C PHE A 358 -22.41 -0.11 -0.28
N GLN A 359 -21.07 -0.16 -0.14
CA GLN A 359 -20.24 -1.17 -0.79
C GLN A 359 -20.68 -2.58 -0.35
N GLY A 360 -21.08 -3.42 -1.31
CA GLY A 360 -21.60 -4.76 -1.07
C GLY A 360 -23.05 -4.82 -0.56
N LYS A 361 -23.75 -3.68 -0.44
CA LYS A 361 -25.13 -3.60 0.05
C LYS A 361 -26.16 -3.28 -1.03
N THR A 362 -25.72 -2.87 -2.23
CA THR A 362 -26.63 -2.57 -3.32
C THR A 362 -27.03 -3.84 -4.06
N CYS A 363 -28.15 -3.80 -4.76
CA CYS A 363 -28.46 -4.77 -5.81
C CYS A 363 -29.45 -4.15 -6.81
N GLY A 364 -29.51 -4.70 -8.02
CA GLY A 364 -30.25 -4.12 -9.15
C GLY A 364 -29.42 -4.20 -10.43
N ILE A 365 -29.89 -3.53 -11.48
CA ILE A 365 -29.17 -3.41 -12.75
C ILE A 365 -27.79 -2.77 -12.59
N CYS A 366 -27.60 -1.90 -11.60
CA CYS A 366 -26.33 -1.25 -11.26
C CYS A 366 -25.32 -2.15 -10.52
N GLY A 367 -25.63 -3.43 -10.29
CA GLY A 367 -24.74 -4.37 -9.60
C GLY A 367 -24.75 -4.24 -8.08
N ASN A 368 -23.83 -4.96 -7.43
CA ASN A 368 -23.77 -5.09 -5.97
C ASN A 368 -22.70 -4.18 -5.30
N PHE A 369 -21.93 -3.45 -6.11
CA PHE A 369 -20.89 -2.52 -5.67
C PHE A 369 -19.89 -3.19 -4.70
N ASN A 370 -19.41 -4.39 -5.02
CA ASN A 370 -18.45 -5.12 -4.19
C ASN A 370 -17.01 -5.05 -4.73
N LYS A 371 -16.81 -4.36 -5.87
CA LYS A 371 -15.57 -4.22 -6.66
C LYS A 371 -15.21 -5.45 -7.50
N VAL A 372 -16.18 -6.30 -7.81
CA VAL A 372 -16.01 -7.51 -8.60
C VAL A 372 -16.87 -7.45 -9.86
N VAL A 373 -16.30 -6.96 -10.96
CA VAL A 373 -16.99 -6.80 -12.26
C VAL A 373 -17.62 -8.11 -12.79
N LEU A 374 -17.11 -9.27 -12.37
CA LEU A 374 -17.54 -10.58 -12.87
C LEU A 374 -18.88 -11.06 -12.30
N ASP A 375 -19.32 -10.54 -11.16
CA ASP A 375 -20.58 -10.94 -10.53
C ASP A 375 -21.69 -9.88 -10.65
N ASP A 376 -21.42 -8.78 -11.37
CA ASP A 376 -22.35 -7.66 -11.54
C ASP A 376 -23.67 -8.04 -12.23
N LEU A 377 -23.67 -9.11 -13.03
CA LEU A 377 -24.88 -9.64 -13.67
C LEU A 377 -25.63 -10.63 -12.76
N MET A 378 -25.68 -10.34 -11.46
CA MET A 378 -26.37 -11.17 -10.46
C MET A 378 -27.87 -10.85 -10.40
N THR A 379 -28.67 -11.88 -10.59
CA THR A 379 -30.14 -11.83 -10.49
C THR A 379 -30.61 -11.67 -9.04
N PRO A 380 -31.88 -11.28 -8.80
CA PRO A 380 -32.46 -11.25 -7.46
C PRO A 380 -32.41 -12.60 -6.72
N GLN A 381 -32.23 -13.72 -7.43
CA GLN A 381 -32.11 -15.07 -6.89
C GLN A 381 -30.67 -15.43 -6.50
N GLY A 382 -29.70 -14.53 -6.69
CA GLY A 382 -28.28 -14.76 -6.37
C GLY A 382 -27.51 -15.53 -7.43
N VAL A 383 -28.09 -15.71 -8.63
CA VAL A 383 -27.43 -16.40 -9.76
C VAL A 383 -26.82 -15.36 -10.69
N VAL A 384 -25.57 -15.56 -11.09
CA VAL A 384 -24.87 -14.72 -12.07
C VAL A 384 -25.21 -15.22 -13.48
N GLU A 385 -25.79 -14.35 -14.29
CA GLU A 385 -26.17 -14.65 -15.67
C GLU A 385 -25.04 -14.38 -16.66
N GLY A 386 -25.05 -15.14 -17.77
CA GLY A 386 -24.05 -15.00 -18.83
C GLY A 386 -24.37 -13.89 -19.85
N THR A 387 -25.63 -13.46 -19.93
CA THR A 387 -26.07 -12.43 -20.91
C THR A 387 -26.75 -11.25 -20.22
N PRO A 388 -26.54 -10.01 -20.69
CA PRO A 388 -27.19 -8.83 -20.11
C PRO A 388 -28.73 -8.88 -20.17
N VAL A 389 -29.29 -9.55 -21.19
CA VAL A 389 -30.74 -9.62 -21.40
C VAL A 389 -31.43 -10.52 -20.37
N SER A 390 -30.88 -11.71 -20.12
CA SER A 390 -31.41 -12.64 -19.10
C SER A 390 -31.36 -11.98 -17.72
N PHE A 391 -30.22 -11.38 -17.39
CA PHE A 391 -30.02 -10.57 -16.18
C PHE A 391 -31.06 -9.44 -16.03
N ALA A 392 -31.19 -8.57 -17.03
CA ALA A 392 -32.06 -7.40 -16.93
C ALA A 392 -33.56 -7.78 -16.90
N ASN A 393 -33.96 -8.87 -17.57
CA ASN A 393 -35.32 -9.41 -17.46
C ASN A 393 -35.65 -9.87 -16.02
N ALA A 394 -34.66 -10.36 -15.26
CA ALA A 394 -34.85 -10.72 -13.85
C ALA A 394 -35.11 -9.50 -12.94
N TRP A 395 -34.74 -8.29 -13.39
CA TRP A 395 -34.87 -7.03 -12.64
C TRP A 395 -36.09 -6.17 -13.03
N LYS A 396 -37.08 -6.75 -13.72
CA LYS A 396 -38.37 -6.09 -14.02
C LYS A 396 -39.08 -5.73 -12.71
N ALA A 397 -39.57 -4.50 -12.61
CA ALA A 397 -40.28 -4.02 -11.42
C ALA A 397 -41.75 -4.50 -11.34
N GLN A 398 -42.31 -4.97 -12.45
CA GLN A 398 -43.71 -5.39 -12.56
C GLN A 398 -43.80 -6.74 -13.30
N SER A 399 -44.74 -7.58 -12.89
CA SER A 399 -44.89 -8.94 -13.44
C SER A 399 -45.47 -8.97 -14.86
N ASN A 400 -46.21 -7.94 -15.27
CA ASN A 400 -46.79 -7.80 -16.60
C ASN A 400 -45.81 -7.27 -17.65
N CYS A 401 -44.58 -6.93 -17.26
CA CYS A 401 -43.55 -6.50 -18.21
C CYS A 401 -43.14 -7.68 -19.11
N PRO A 402 -43.16 -7.53 -20.45
CA PRO A 402 -42.72 -8.58 -21.35
C PRO A 402 -41.21 -8.82 -21.21
N ASP A 403 -40.78 -10.06 -21.38
CA ASP A 403 -39.35 -10.37 -21.51
C ASP A 403 -38.82 -9.84 -22.84
N ARG A 404 -37.57 -9.39 -22.81
CA ARG A 404 -36.81 -8.97 -23.98
C ARG A 404 -35.88 -10.09 -24.43
N THR A 405 -35.57 -10.10 -25.72
CA THR A 405 -34.65 -11.05 -26.34
C THR A 405 -33.38 -10.33 -26.79
N GLU A 406 -32.30 -11.09 -26.93
CA GLU A 406 -31.03 -10.55 -27.39
C GLU A 406 -31.11 -10.03 -28.82
N ARG A 407 -30.55 -8.82 -29.02
CA ARG A 407 -30.46 -8.17 -30.33
C ARG A 407 -29.03 -8.37 -30.83
N MET A 408 -28.88 -9.25 -31.82
CA MET A 408 -27.57 -9.50 -32.46
C MET A 408 -27.28 -8.58 -33.64
N VAL A 409 -28.15 -7.62 -33.97
CA VAL A 409 -27.98 -6.81 -35.17
C VAL A 409 -27.54 -5.39 -34.87
N GLU A 410 -26.38 -5.04 -35.43
CA GLU A 410 -25.75 -3.73 -35.39
C GLU A 410 -26.60 -2.69 -36.12
N PRO A 411 -26.95 -1.56 -35.47
CA PRO A 411 -27.75 -0.51 -36.10
C PRO A 411 -27.14 0.07 -37.39
N CYS A 412 -25.81 0.16 -37.46
CA CYS A 412 -25.07 0.73 -38.60
C CYS A 412 -25.19 -0.12 -39.87
N SER A 413 -25.30 -1.46 -39.76
CA SER A 413 -25.39 -2.35 -40.92
C SER A 413 -26.68 -2.19 -41.73
N TYR A 414 -27.70 -1.52 -41.19
CA TYR A 414 -28.99 -1.34 -41.86
C TYR A 414 -29.08 -0.10 -42.74
N ARG A 415 -28.26 0.93 -42.49
CA ARG A 415 -28.34 2.22 -43.22
C ARG A 415 -26.94 2.79 -43.42
N SER A 416 -26.44 2.67 -44.65
CA SER A 416 -25.14 3.21 -45.06
C SER A 416 -24.97 4.71 -44.81
N ASP A 417 -26.04 5.50 -44.95
CA ASP A 417 -25.99 6.95 -44.67
C ASP A 417 -25.77 7.24 -43.18
N SER A 418 -26.42 6.46 -42.30
CA SER A 418 -26.26 6.58 -40.84
C SER A 418 -24.88 6.13 -40.40
N GLU A 419 -24.39 5.03 -40.97
CA GLU A 419 -23.03 4.51 -40.75
C GLU A 419 -21.97 5.53 -41.16
N ARG A 420 -22.09 6.12 -42.36
CA ARG A 420 -21.15 7.15 -42.84
C ARG A 420 -21.13 8.37 -41.93
N PHE A 421 -22.31 8.87 -41.56
CA PHE A 421 -22.43 10.02 -40.65
C PHE A 421 -21.83 9.71 -39.27
N ALA A 422 -22.16 8.56 -38.69
CA ALA A 422 -21.62 8.14 -37.40
C ALA A 422 -20.09 7.99 -37.46
N THR A 423 -19.56 7.34 -38.49
CA THR A 423 -18.13 7.15 -38.67
C THR A 423 -17.38 8.47 -38.78
N GLU A 424 -17.91 9.43 -39.53
CA GLU A 424 -17.29 10.76 -39.70
C GLU A 424 -17.17 11.54 -38.39
N TRP A 425 -18.25 11.56 -37.59
CA TRP A 425 -18.29 12.36 -36.35
C TRP A 425 -17.70 11.62 -35.14
N CYS A 426 -18.02 10.34 -34.93
CA CYS A 426 -17.53 9.57 -33.79
C CYS A 426 -16.01 9.32 -33.88
N SER A 427 -15.44 9.21 -35.09
CA SER A 427 -13.98 9.05 -35.27
C SER A 427 -13.18 10.26 -34.77
N LYS A 428 -13.81 11.43 -34.58
CA LYS A 428 -13.15 12.58 -33.94
C LYS A 428 -12.72 12.26 -32.50
N MET A 429 -13.41 11.37 -31.80
CA MET A 429 -13.04 11.01 -30.42
C MET A 429 -11.71 10.27 -30.32
N ILE A 430 -11.37 9.42 -31.30
CA ILE A 430 -10.11 8.65 -31.34
C ILE A 430 -8.97 9.38 -32.07
N ASN A 431 -9.29 10.45 -32.81
CA ASN A 431 -8.29 11.19 -33.58
C ASN A 431 -7.35 11.98 -32.66
N LYS A 432 -6.04 11.74 -32.79
CA LYS A 432 -4.96 12.37 -32.01
C LYS A 432 -4.70 13.84 -32.34
N GLU A 433 -5.28 14.35 -33.42
CA GLU A 433 -5.23 15.77 -33.80
C GLU A 433 -6.54 16.51 -33.46
N SER A 434 -7.51 15.81 -32.88
CA SER A 434 -8.78 16.41 -32.46
C SER A 434 -8.65 17.17 -31.14
N LEU A 435 -9.70 17.92 -30.81
CA LEU A 435 -9.85 18.56 -29.50
C LEU A 435 -9.87 17.55 -28.34
N PHE A 436 -10.15 16.27 -28.60
CA PHE A 436 -10.21 15.20 -27.59
C PHE A 436 -8.83 14.58 -27.28
N ALA A 437 -7.79 14.86 -28.07
CA ALA A 437 -6.49 14.22 -27.94
C ALA A 437 -5.85 14.39 -26.56
N ASN A 438 -6.03 15.55 -25.92
CA ASN A 438 -5.52 15.80 -24.57
C ASN A 438 -6.16 14.91 -23.50
N CYS A 439 -7.36 14.36 -23.76
CA CYS A 439 -8.06 13.47 -22.84
C CYS A 439 -7.60 12.02 -22.95
N HIS A 440 -6.96 11.62 -24.07
CA HIS A 440 -6.55 10.22 -24.32
C HIS A 440 -5.56 9.67 -23.28
N ALA A 441 -4.80 10.55 -22.62
CA ALA A 441 -3.88 10.15 -21.56
C ALA A 441 -4.58 9.72 -20.26
N VAL A 442 -5.86 10.07 -20.09
CA VAL A 442 -6.63 9.84 -18.85
C VAL A 442 -7.87 8.99 -19.09
N VAL A 443 -8.49 9.12 -20.27
CA VAL A 443 -9.70 8.41 -20.68
C VAL A 443 -9.39 7.62 -21.94
N ASN A 444 -9.63 6.32 -21.91
CA ASN A 444 -9.47 5.49 -23.10
C ASN A 444 -10.62 5.78 -24.09
N PRO A 445 -10.36 6.34 -25.28
CA PRO A 445 -11.42 6.64 -26.24
C PRO A 445 -12.05 5.38 -26.86
N ASP A 446 -11.36 4.23 -26.84
CA ASP A 446 -11.84 2.98 -27.42
C ASP A 446 -13.07 2.41 -26.68
N SER A 447 -13.28 2.76 -25.40
CA SER A 447 -14.48 2.35 -24.66
C SER A 447 -15.74 3.10 -25.12
N TYR A 448 -15.57 4.29 -25.73
CA TYR A 448 -16.67 5.13 -26.22
C TYR A 448 -16.89 4.98 -27.74
N TYR A 449 -15.85 4.64 -28.50
CA TYR A 449 -15.94 4.40 -29.94
C TYR A 449 -16.09 2.89 -30.22
N LYS A 450 -17.34 2.44 -30.38
CA LYS A 450 -17.70 1.07 -30.76
C LYS A 450 -18.43 1.13 -32.11
N VAL A 451 -17.69 0.95 -33.20
CA VAL A 451 -18.24 0.93 -34.58
C VAL A 451 -18.43 -0.49 -35.06
#